data_AF-A0A5C9BXS9-F1
#
_entry.id   AF-A0A5C9BXS9-F1
#
_cell.length_a   1.000
_cell.length_b   1.000
_cell.length_c   1.000
_cell.angle_alpha   90.00
_cell.angle_beta   90.00
_cell.angle_gamma   90.00
#
_symmetry.space_group_name_H-M   'P 1'
#
loop_
_entity.id
_entity.type
_entity.pdbx_description
1 polymer ?
#
loop_
_entity_poly.entity_id
_entity_poly.type
_entity_poly.pdbx_seq_one_letter_code
_entity_poly.pdbx_strand_id
1 'polypeptide(L)'
;MSYEISWEPRGVLLCFSGHITIRDILNASVDYEKDCRFDDLLYVIADYSQITSCNSEPEHIDDVWVVDTGAKLSNRQIRKAIVTTN
;
A
#
# COMPACT_ATOMS: atom_id res chain seq x y z
N MET A 1 5.52 -3.75 -13.82
CA MET A 1 5.60 -2.77 -12.72
C MET A 1 5.79 -3.55 -11.43
N SER A 2 6.42 -2.97 -10.41
CA SER A 2 6.68 -3.65 -9.14
C SER A 2 5.41 -3.87 -8.30
N TYR A 3 4.31 -3.19 -8.67
CA TYR A 3 2.99 -3.33 -8.07
C TYR A 3 1.85 -3.13 -9.07
N GLU A 4 0.67 -3.63 -8.72
CA GLU A 4 -0.61 -3.39 -9.38
C GLU A 4 -1.68 -2.99 -8.33
N ILE A 5 -2.65 -2.15 -8.73
CA ILE A 5 -3.74 -1.68 -7.87
C ILE A 5 -5.06 -2.16 -8.46
N SER A 6 -5.80 -2.96 -7.70
CA SER A 6 -7.15 -3.43 -8.04
C SER A 6 -8.17 -2.88 -7.05
N TRP A 7 -9.23 -2.29 -7.57
CA TRP A 7 -10.28 -1.67 -6.76
C TRP A 7 -11.46 -2.61 -6.57
N GLU A 8 -11.92 -2.70 -5.34
CA GLU A 8 -13.12 -3.41 -4.91
C GLU A 8 -14.18 -2.40 -4.43
N PRO A 9 -15.46 -2.76 -4.32
CA PRO A 9 -16.53 -1.81 -3.99
C PRO A 9 -16.30 -0.94 -2.74
N ARG A 10 -15.57 -1.44 -1.73
CA ARG A 10 -15.14 -0.67 -0.53
C ARG A 10 -13.73 -1.05 -0.09
N GLY A 11 -12.90 -1.43 -1.05
CA GLY A 11 -11.58 -1.95 -0.77
C GLY A 11 -10.59 -1.69 -1.89
N VAL A 12 -9.32 -1.88 -1.58
CA VAL A 12 -8.27 -1.88 -2.58
C VAL A 12 -7.28 -3.01 -2.28
N LEU A 13 -6.84 -3.68 -3.34
CA LEU A 13 -5.81 -4.70 -3.32
C LEU A 13 -4.57 -4.14 -4.03
N LEU A 14 -3.46 -4.07 -3.29
CA LEU A 14 -2.14 -3.72 -3.80
C LEU A 14 -1.35 -5.03 -3.95
N CYS A 15 -1.09 -5.45 -5.19
CA CYS A 15 -0.32 -6.67 -5.47
C CYS A 15 1.12 -6.29 -5.81
N PHE A 16 2.08 -6.65 -4.94
CA PHE A 16 3.51 -6.46 -5.17
C PHE A 16 4.14 -7.74 -5.70
N SER A 17 5.06 -7.64 -6.66
CA SER A 17 5.72 -8.80 -7.25
C SER A 17 7.15 -8.54 -7.68
N GLY A 18 7.98 -9.59 -7.67
CA GLY A 18 9.38 -9.50 -8.06
C GLY A 18 10.25 -8.74 -7.06
N HIS A 19 11.25 -8.01 -7.55
CA HIS A 19 12.09 -7.16 -6.70
C HIS A 19 11.38 -5.83 -6.46
N ILE A 20 11.18 -5.47 -5.19
CA ILE A 20 10.55 -4.21 -4.81
C ILE A 20 11.49 -3.35 -3.94
N THR A 21 11.20 -2.07 -3.90
CA THR A 21 11.87 -1.06 -3.07
C THR A 21 10.86 -0.35 -2.17
N ILE A 22 11.32 0.36 -1.14
CA ILE A 22 10.46 1.24 -0.35
C ILE A 22 9.76 2.30 -1.22
N ARG A 23 10.41 2.75 -2.29
CA ARG A 23 9.83 3.69 -3.25
C ARG A 23 8.62 3.11 -3.97
N ASP A 24 8.62 1.82 -4.30
CA ASP A 24 7.46 1.14 -4.89
C ASP A 24 6.27 1.12 -3.91
N ILE A 25 6.53 0.86 -2.63
CA ILE A 25 5.50 0.86 -1.57
C ILE A 25 4.92 2.27 -1.37
N LEU A 26 5.78 3.29 -1.35
CA LEU A 26 5.38 4.69 -1.27
C LEU A 26 4.53 5.10 -2.48
N ASN A 27 4.96 4.76 -3.69
CA ASN A 27 4.24 5.08 -4.92
C ASN A 27 2.86 4.43 -4.94
N ALA A 28 2.77 3.14 -4.59
CA ALA A 28 1.50 2.44 -4.46
C ALA A 28 0.58 3.15 -3.45
N SER A 29 1.12 3.57 -2.30
CA SER A 29 0.36 4.27 -1.25
C SER A 29 -0.20 5.59 -1.74
N VAL A 30 0.65 6.45 -2.32
CA VAL A 30 0.23 7.72 -2.92
C VAL A 30 -0.81 7.52 -4.02
N ASP A 31 -0.66 6.48 -4.85
CA ASP A 31 -1.55 6.24 -5.98
C ASP A 31 -2.97 5.87 -5.57
N TYR A 32 -3.18 5.04 -4.54
CA TYR A 32 -4.53 4.71 -4.07
C TYR A 32 -5.09 5.78 -3.13
N GLU A 33 -4.25 6.46 -2.35
CA GLU A 33 -4.70 7.46 -1.36
C GLU A 33 -5.12 8.80 -1.99
N LYS A 34 -4.58 9.14 -3.17
CA LYS A 34 -4.99 10.34 -3.92
C LYS A 34 -6.27 10.14 -4.75
N ASP A 35 -6.76 8.90 -4.87
CA ASP A 35 -7.96 8.59 -5.64
C ASP A 35 -9.21 8.94 -4.84
N CYS A 36 -10.24 9.51 -5.49
CA CYS A 36 -11.46 9.93 -4.79
C CYS A 36 -12.22 8.77 -4.12
N ARG A 37 -11.99 7.52 -4.57
CA ARG A 37 -12.58 6.33 -3.94
C ARG A 37 -12.00 6.03 -2.56
N PHE A 38 -10.86 6.63 -2.19
CA PHE A 38 -10.23 6.44 -0.89
C PHE A 38 -11.18 6.79 0.28
N ASP A 39 -12.00 7.82 0.13
CA ASP A 39 -12.89 8.32 1.17
C ASP A 39 -13.93 7.28 1.61
N ASP A 40 -14.28 6.34 0.73
CA ASP A 40 -15.28 5.29 0.97
C ASP A 40 -14.66 3.91 1.28
N LEU A 41 -13.32 3.81 1.31
CA LEU A 41 -12.64 2.55 1.61
C LEU A 41 -12.88 2.11 3.05
N LEU A 42 -13.05 0.79 3.22
CA LEU A 42 -13.04 0.13 4.52
C LEU A 42 -11.83 -0.77 4.73
N TYR A 43 -11.17 -1.18 3.65
CA TYR A 43 -10.00 -2.03 3.75
C TYR A 43 -8.97 -1.79 2.65
N VAL A 44 -7.72 -2.08 3.01
CA VAL A 44 -6.58 -2.15 2.10
C VAL A 44 -5.93 -3.51 2.33
N ILE A 45 -5.71 -4.28 1.26
CA ILE A 45 -4.89 -5.49 1.30
C ILE A 45 -3.61 -5.20 0.56
N ALA A 46 -2.47 -5.28 1.25
CA ALA A 46 -1.15 -5.23 0.62
C ALA A 46 -0.60 -6.65 0.52
N ASP A 47 -0.61 -7.20 -0.68
CA ASP A 47 -0.16 -8.56 -0.98
C ASP A 47 1.29 -8.55 -1.47
N TYR A 48 2.17 -9.12 -0.65
CA TYR A 48 3.60 -9.29 -0.93
C TYR A 48 3.95 -10.75 -1.23
N SER A 49 2.98 -11.65 -1.39
CA SER A 49 3.22 -13.08 -1.56
C SER A 49 4.03 -13.44 -2.82
N GLN A 50 4.11 -12.53 -3.78
CA GLN A 50 4.83 -12.70 -5.05
C GLN A 50 6.14 -11.92 -5.12
N ILE A 51 6.60 -11.28 -4.03
CA ILE A 51 7.91 -10.62 -4.02
C ILE A 51 9.03 -11.66 -3.97
N THR A 52 10.12 -11.39 -4.66
CA THR A 52 11.34 -12.22 -4.61
C THR A 52 12.40 -11.59 -3.71
N SER A 53 12.34 -10.27 -3.50
CA SER A 53 13.22 -9.53 -2.59
C SER A 53 12.69 -8.12 -2.37
N CYS A 54 13.06 -7.52 -1.24
CA CYS A 54 12.76 -6.13 -0.90
C CYS A 54 14.05 -5.41 -0.53
N ASN A 55 14.41 -4.33 -1.25
CA ASN A 55 15.43 -3.41 -0.78
C ASN A 55 14.80 -2.43 0.22
N SER A 56 14.86 -2.80 1.50
CA SER A 56 14.41 -1.99 2.61
C SER A 56 15.57 -1.12 3.12
N GLU A 57 15.81 0.01 2.50
CA GLU A 57 16.64 1.06 3.09
C GLU A 57 15.85 1.70 4.24
N PRO A 58 16.23 1.49 5.52
CA PRO A 58 15.40 1.85 6.66
C PRO A 58 15.08 3.35 6.74
N GLU A 59 15.95 4.19 6.20
CA GLU A 59 15.79 5.65 6.16
C GLU A 59 14.59 6.12 5.34
N HIS A 60 14.04 5.29 4.45
CA HIS A 60 12.90 5.65 3.60
C HIS A 60 11.57 5.13 4.14
N ILE A 61 11.56 4.31 5.19
CA ILE A 61 10.30 3.78 5.72
C ILE A 61 9.46 4.90 6.34
N ASP A 62 10.10 5.92 6.91
CA ASP A 62 9.43 7.06 7.55
C ASP A 62 8.56 7.84 6.55
N ASP A 63 8.99 7.95 5.29
CA ASP A 63 8.19 8.60 4.23
C ASP A 63 6.87 7.86 3.99
N VAL A 64 6.89 6.52 4.02
CA VAL A 64 5.68 5.70 3.92
C VAL A 64 4.78 5.93 5.14
N TRP A 65 5.36 5.97 6.34
CA TRP A 65 4.60 6.22 7.57
C TRP A 65 3.95 7.60 7.60
N VAL A 66 4.65 8.64 7.14
CA VAL A 66 4.12 10.01 7.08
C VAL A 66 2.91 10.08 6.16
N VAL A 67 2.99 9.46 4.97
CA VAL A 67 1.90 9.40 4.00
C VAL A 67 0.69 8.63 4.56
N ASP A 68 0.89 7.38 5.00
CA ASP A 68 -0.17 6.54 5.57
C ASP A 68 -0.84 7.21 6.80
N THR A 69 -0.07 7.93 7.62
CA THR A 69 -0.59 8.63 8.81
C THR A 69 -1.43 9.84 8.42
N GLY A 70 -1.00 10.60 7.41
CA GLY A 70 -1.79 11.69 6.84
C GLY A 70 -3.11 11.21 6.27
N ALA A 71 -3.09 10.13 5.47
CA ALA A 71 -4.28 9.57 4.84
C ALA A 71 -5.31 9.06 5.86
N LYS A 72 -4.85 8.48 6.98
CA LYS A 72 -5.72 8.08 8.11
C LYS A 72 -6.50 9.24 8.71
N LEU A 73 -6.04 10.49 8.58
CA LEU A 73 -6.80 11.64 9.07
C LEU A 73 -8.03 11.93 8.20
N SER A 74 -7.97 11.61 6.91
CA SER A 74 -9.08 11.73 5.95
C SER A 74 -10.06 10.56 6.08
N ASN A 75 -9.58 9.32 6.16
CA ASN A 75 -10.41 8.14 6.36
C ASN A 75 -9.87 7.24 7.49
N ARG A 76 -10.53 7.32 8.66
CA ARG A 76 -10.17 6.56 9.88
C ARG A 76 -10.76 5.15 9.93
N GLN A 77 -11.61 4.78 8.97
CA GLN A 77 -12.35 3.51 9.00
C GLN A 77 -11.55 2.36 8.39
N ILE A 78 -10.55 2.68 7.57
CA ILE A 78 -9.74 1.70 6.83
C ILE A 78 -9.00 0.76 7.77
N ARG A 79 -9.11 -0.54 7.52
CA ARG A 79 -8.27 -1.59 8.09
C ARG A 79 -7.29 -2.10 7.03
N LYS A 80 -6.00 -2.12 7.35
CA LYS A 80 -4.95 -2.60 6.45
C LYS A 80 -4.54 -4.03 6.85
N ALA A 81 -4.55 -4.94 5.87
CA ALA A 81 -4.03 -6.30 6.01
C ALA A 81 -2.79 -6.45 5.13
N ILE A 82 -1.83 -7.24 5.60
CA ILE A 82 -0.60 -7.57 4.88
C ILE A 82 -0.61 -9.07 4.63
N VAL A 83 -0.41 -9.47 3.37
CA VAL A 83 -0.27 -10.86 2.98
C VAL A 83 1.18 -11.12 2.63
N THR A 84 1.76 -12.14 3.24
CA THR A 84 3.12 -12.62 2.99
C THR A 84 3.12 -14.15 3.05
N THR A 85 4.16 -14.76 2.52
CA THR A 85 4.44 -16.19 2.71
C THR A 85 5.20 -16.42 4.03
N ASN A 86 5.18 -17.67 4.51
CA ASN A 86 5.95 -18.13 5.67
C ASN A 86 7.43 -18.35 5.36
#